data_AF-A0A7K4JD37-F1
#
_entry.id   AF-A0A7K4JD37-F1
#
_cell.length_a   1.000
_cell.length_b   1.000
_cell.length_c   1.000
_cell.angle_alpha   90.00
_cell.angle_beta   90.00
_cell.angle_gamma   90.00
#
_symmetry.space_group_name_H-M   'P 1'
#
loop_
_entity.id
_entity.type
_entity.pdbx_description
1 polymer ?
#
loop_
_entity_poly.entity_id
_entity_poly.type
_entity_poly.pdbx_seq_one_letter_code
_entity_poly.pdbx_strand_id
1 'polypeptide(L)'
;RCYILSNENGKIQLSLRQSRLNPKSNSKVEDAEITCINDVKKDQLVRGYVKSITPSGVFFGLSTSVLGRILFHNVSPYFVQNQSLYEKYLPEGKLLTAKVLGVNGKHAELSLLPEDTGMPGILPESLGLPRYDTEEEKREADDQEKREELKTKRKRKRGNSEKLPFKIHPSCCHLPSTHFHLLQKTKPKRKKICPADENDSGIEVYYREEDDDDEEETTAKKKSKIKKLSEAPRLQVSMGFTWDEDMNAMNIPMLKQKEESSESEEEEDPQLKLKKQTKKEKELEKQKKEKELCKLEAALMDPNRQPQSADDFDRLVLSSPNSSILWLQYMAFHLQATEIEKARAVAQRALKTICFREEQEKLNVWVALLNLENMYGTEETLMKVFERAVQYNEPLKVFQHLCDIYANSEKYKQAEELYHTMLKRFRQEKSVWLKYASFLLKQGQIDATHRLLDRALKALPTKEHVDVISRFAQLEFRFGDPEHAKALFESTLSSYPKRTDIWSIYMDIMIKHGSQKEVRDIFERVIHLTLAPKKMKFFFKRYLDYEKKFGTTESVLAVKRAALEYVETKSSLADT
;
A
#
# COMPACT_ATOMS: atom_id res chain seq x y z
N ARG A 1 -46.34 6.42 11.02
CA ARG A 1 -46.94 7.65 10.43
C ARG A 1 -45.86 8.35 9.64
N CYS A 2 -46.19 8.98 8.51
CA CYS A 2 -45.27 9.69 7.62
C CYS A 2 -45.90 11.02 7.18
N TYR A 3 -45.07 12.00 6.82
CA TYR A 3 -45.52 13.32 6.35
C TYR A 3 -45.17 13.44 4.86
N ILE A 4 -46.16 13.72 4.02
CA ILE A 4 -45.95 13.86 2.56
C ILE A 4 -45.34 15.24 2.28
N LEU A 5 -44.19 15.25 1.61
CA LEU A 5 -43.48 16.47 1.21
C LEU A 5 -43.95 16.97 -0.16
N SER A 6 -44.01 16.08 -1.15
CA SER A 6 -44.50 16.35 -2.50
C SER A 6 -45.03 15.08 -3.16
N ASN A 7 -45.81 15.24 -4.24
CA ASN A 7 -46.32 14.16 -5.07
C ASN A 7 -46.25 14.60 -6.53
N GLU A 8 -45.15 14.26 -7.21
CA GLU A 8 -44.85 14.72 -8.56
C GLU A 8 -44.47 13.51 -9.44
N ASN A 9 -44.98 13.49 -10.68
CA ASN A 9 -44.67 12.45 -11.68
C ASN A 9 -44.85 11.00 -11.15
N GLY A 10 -45.88 10.77 -10.33
CA GLY A 10 -46.19 9.46 -9.73
C GLY A 10 -45.25 9.03 -8.61
N LYS A 11 -44.36 9.91 -8.12
CA LYS A 11 -43.45 9.65 -7.00
C LYS A 11 -43.81 10.52 -5.81
N ILE A 12 -44.14 9.88 -4.70
CA ILE A 12 -44.46 10.54 -3.43
C ILE A 12 -43.17 10.68 -2.61
N GLN A 13 -42.77 11.91 -2.29
CA GLN A 13 -41.68 12.17 -1.35
C GLN A 13 -42.23 12.16 0.08
N LEU A 14 -41.62 11.35 0.96
CA LEU A 14 -42.09 11.12 2.32
C LEU A 14 -41.02 11.49 3.34
N SER A 15 -41.41 12.24 4.38
CA SER A 15 -40.60 12.52 5.55
C SER A 15 -41.05 11.68 6.74
N LEU A 16 -40.07 11.14 7.48
CA LEU A 16 -40.26 10.48 8.77
C LEU A 16 -39.74 11.36 9.94
N ARG A 17 -39.36 12.62 9.67
CA ARG A 17 -38.74 13.50 10.68
C ARG A 17 -39.70 13.78 11.83
N GLN A 18 -39.29 13.46 13.05
CA GLN A 18 -40.16 13.49 14.24
C GLN A 18 -40.78 14.87 14.52
N SER A 19 -40.10 15.98 14.19
CA SER A 19 -40.65 17.34 14.31
C SER A 19 -41.80 17.65 13.34
N ARG A 20 -41.87 16.98 12.18
CA ARG A 20 -43.03 17.06 11.25
C ARG A 20 -44.17 16.16 11.72
N LEU A 21 -43.87 15.04 12.39
CA LEU A 21 -44.88 14.08 12.89
C LEU A 21 -45.53 14.52 14.21
N ASN A 22 -44.76 15.13 15.12
CA ASN A 22 -45.18 15.56 16.45
C ASN A 22 -44.69 17.00 16.75
N PRO A 23 -45.23 18.03 16.06
CA PRO A 23 -44.77 19.42 16.20
C PRO A 23 -44.99 20.05 17.59
N LYS A 24 -45.70 19.35 18.50
CA LYS A 24 -45.94 19.79 19.89
C LYS A 24 -44.93 19.22 20.92
N SER A 25 -44.09 18.25 20.56
CA SER A 25 -43.19 17.58 21.54
C SER A 25 -41.74 18.07 21.51
N ASN A 26 -41.28 18.66 20.40
CA ASN A 26 -39.87 18.98 20.19
C ASN A 26 -39.66 20.51 20.18
N SER A 27 -39.24 21.07 21.32
CA SER A 27 -38.91 22.50 21.46
C SER A 27 -37.55 22.90 20.85
N LYS A 28 -36.72 21.93 20.47
CA LYS A 28 -35.51 22.13 19.67
C LYS A 28 -35.60 21.27 18.40
N VAL A 29 -35.28 21.89 17.27
CA VAL A 29 -35.15 21.23 15.96
C VAL A 29 -33.65 21.12 15.69
N GLU A 30 -33.08 19.92 15.85
CA GLU A 30 -31.64 19.69 15.67
C GLU A 30 -31.18 19.98 14.24
N ASP A 31 -31.90 19.40 13.27
CA ASP A 31 -31.69 19.64 11.85
C ASP A 31 -32.81 20.53 11.32
N ALA A 32 -32.47 21.73 10.86
CA ALA A 32 -33.36 22.51 10.01
C ALA A 32 -33.70 21.76 8.70
N GLU A 33 -34.70 22.23 7.97
CA GLU A 33 -34.99 21.76 6.61
C GLU A 33 -34.45 22.80 5.63
N ILE A 34 -33.41 22.44 4.87
CA ILE A 34 -32.76 23.34 3.91
C ILE A 34 -33.42 23.11 2.55
N THR A 35 -34.37 23.98 2.20
CA THR A 35 -35.10 23.90 0.92
C THR A 35 -34.41 24.69 -0.18
N CYS A 36 -33.86 25.85 0.19
CA CYS A 36 -33.17 26.80 -0.67
C CYS A 36 -31.80 27.15 -0.09
N ILE A 37 -30.87 27.61 -0.96
CA ILE A 37 -29.54 28.06 -0.52
C ILE A 37 -29.61 29.24 0.47
N ASN A 38 -30.68 30.05 0.41
CA ASN A 38 -30.95 31.15 1.31
C ASN A 38 -31.25 30.73 2.77
N ASP A 39 -31.59 29.45 3.00
CA ASP A 39 -31.86 28.90 4.33
C ASP A 39 -30.55 28.65 5.12
N VAL A 40 -29.40 28.74 4.43
CA VAL A 40 -28.06 28.43 4.95
C VAL A 40 -27.34 29.73 5.31
N LYS A 41 -26.95 29.90 6.58
CA LYS A 41 -26.21 31.07 7.06
C LYS A 41 -24.73 30.75 7.25
N LYS A 42 -23.87 31.75 7.11
CA LYS A 42 -22.46 31.64 7.49
C LYS A 42 -22.32 31.33 8.99
N ASP A 43 -21.28 30.56 9.34
CA ASP A 43 -20.94 30.04 10.67
C ASP A 43 -22.02 29.14 11.31
N GLN A 44 -23.01 28.71 10.53
CA GLN A 44 -23.99 27.71 10.93
C GLN A 44 -23.40 26.29 10.84
N LEU A 45 -23.66 25.46 11.86
CA LEU A 45 -23.44 24.01 11.77
C LEU A 45 -24.64 23.33 11.09
N VAL A 46 -24.35 22.46 10.12
CA VAL A 46 -25.34 21.72 9.32
C VAL A 46 -24.94 20.26 9.19
N ARG A 47 -25.89 19.32 9.36
CA ARG A 47 -25.66 17.90 9.06
C ARG A 47 -26.03 17.60 7.61
N GLY A 48 -25.26 16.71 6.97
CA GLY A 48 -25.45 16.36 5.56
C GLY A 48 -24.70 15.09 5.18
N TYR A 49 -24.91 14.63 3.95
CA TYR A 49 -24.37 13.37 3.45
C TYR A 49 -23.28 13.60 2.42
N VAL A 50 -22.17 12.86 2.52
CA VAL A 50 -21.13 12.83 1.48
C VAL A 50 -21.76 12.32 0.18
N LYS A 51 -21.69 13.11 -0.90
CA LYS A 51 -22.38 12.80 -2.17
C LYS A 51 -21.42 12.29 -3.25
N SER A 52 -20.23 12.88 -3.35
CA SER A 52 -19.15 12.40 -4.21
C SER A 52 -17.84 13.12 -3.90
N ILE A 53 -16.71 12.51 -4.27
CA ILE A 53 -15.37 13.07 -4.14
C ILE A 53 -14.86 13.39 -5.55
N THR A 54 -14.22 14.55 -5.73
CA THR A 54 -13.66 14.99 -7.02
C THR A 54 -12.32 15.68 -6.84
N PRO A 55 -11.49 15.84 -7.88
CA PRO A 55 -10.30 16.70 -7.84
C PRO A 55 -10.58 18.17 -7.48
N SER A 56 -11.84 18.62 -7.54
CA SER A 56 -12.26 19.95 -7.11
C SER A 56 -12.60 20.07 -5.61
N GLY A 57 -12.57 18.95 -4.88
CA GLY A 57 -13.02 18.83 -3.50
C GLY A 57 -14.17 17.84 -3.33
N VAL A 58 -14.65 17.74 -2.09
CA VAL A 58 -15.77 16.87 -1.68
C VAL A 58 -17.09 17.61 -1.88
N PHE A 59 -18.08 16.94 -2.47
CA PHE A 59 -19.45 17.43 -2.55
C PHE A 59 -20.32 16.84 -1.44
N PHE A 60 -21.11 17.70 -0.80
CA PHE A 60 -21.84 17.41 0.42
C PHE A 60 -23.32 17.75 0.25
N GLY A 61 -24.20 16.76 0.31
CA GLY A 61 -25.65 16.94 0.20
C GLY A 61 -26.24 17.50 1.50
N LEU A 62 -26.58 18.79 1.51
CA LEU A 62 -27.35 19.41 2.58
C LEU A 62 -28.86 19.16 2.40
N SER A 63 -29.31 19.04 1.15
CA SER A 63 -30.65 18.57 0.80
C SER A 63 -30.69 17.97 -0.61
N THR A 64 -31.90 17.68 -1.12
CA THR A 64 -32.10 17.22 -2.50
C THR A 64 -31.75 18.29 -3.54
N SER A 65 -31.90 19.58 -3.19
CA SER A 65 -31.64 20.75 -4.04
C SER A 65 -30.30 21.43 -3.73
N VAL A 66 -29.85 21.43 -2.47
CA VAL A 66 -28.68 22.19 -2.01
C VAL A 66 -27.47 21.30 -1.81
N LEU A 67 -26.41 21.61 -2.55
CA LEU A 67 -25.09 21.00 -2.43
C LEU A 67 -24.08 21.98 -1.84
N GLY A 68 -23.33 21.52 -0.85
CA GLY A 68 -22.11 22.16 -0.38
C GLY A 68 -20.87 21.60 -1.09
N ARG A 69 -19.78 22.38 -1.08
CA ARG A 69 -18.45 21.99 -1.52
C ARG A 69 -17.47 22.22 -0.37
N ILE A 70 -16.63 21.22 -0.08
CA ILE A 70 -15.55 21.28 0.90
C ILE A 70 -14.25 21.15 0.13
N LEU A 71 -13.35 22.13 0.28
CA LEU A 71 -12.00 22.07 -0.27
C LEU A 71 -11.13 21.17 0.61
N PHE A 72 -10.13 20.48 0.07
CA PHE A 72 -9.38 19.47 0.83
C PHE A 72 -8.70 19.99 2.11
N HIS A 73 -8.22 21.25 2.11
CA HIS A 73 -7.71 21.91 3.33
C HIS A 73 -8.76 22.12 4.43
N ASN A 74 -10.05 22.07 4.09
CA ASN A 74 -11.18 22.12 5.04
C ASN A 74 -11.77 20.73 5.32
N VAL A 75 -11.20 19.64 4.79
CA VAL A 75 -11.59 18.25 5.15
C VAL A 75 -10.76 17.75 6.34
N SER A 76 -9.47 18.12 6.38
CA SER A 76 -8.52 17.70 7.40
C SER A 76 -7.37 18.71 7.53
N PRO A 77 -6.78 18.89 8.73
CA PRO A 77 -5.57 19.71 8.91
C PRO A 77 -4.34 19.09 8.22
N TYR A 78 -4.45 17.83 7.80
CA TYR A 78 -3.43 17.07 7.09
C TYR A 78 -3.50 17.24 5.58
N PHE A 79 -2.34 17.40 4.95
CA PHE A 79 -2.17 17.35 3.51
C PHE A 79 -2.20 15.91 3.01
N VAL A 80 -3.03 15.64 1.99
CA VAL A 80 -3.25 14.31 1.42
C VAL A 80 -3.03 14.35 -0.08
N GLN A 81 -2.01 13.63 -0.55
CA GLN A 81 -1.69 13.53 -1.99
C GLN A 81 -2.61 12.55 -2.73
N ASN A 82 -3.05 11.47 -2.06
CA ASN A 82 -3.80 10.37 -2.68
C ASN A 82 -5.31 10.50 -2.44
N GLN A 83 -6.10 10.74 -3.51
CA GLN A 83 -7.56 10.88 -3.42
C GLN A 83 -8.24 9.65 -2.79
N SER A 84 -7.69 8.46 -3.00
CA SER A 84 -8.19 7.18 -2.46
C SER A 84 -8.23 7.11 -0.92
N LEU A 85 -7.43 7.93 -0.21
CA LEU A 85 -7.54 8.04 1.25
C LEU A 85 -8.86 8.71 1.67
N TYR A 86 -9.29 9.75 0.95
CA TYR A 86 -10.62 10.33 1.20
C TYR A 86 -11.73 9.32 0.87
N GLU A 87 -11.62 8.57 -0.22
CA GLU A 87 -12.61 7.53 -0.57
C GLU A 87 -12.71 6.43 0.51
N LYS A 88 -11.59 6.06 1.17
CA LYS A 88 -11.54 5.10 2.29
C LYS A 88 -12.21 5.63 3.57
N TYR A 89 -11.90 6.86 3.99
CA TYR A 89 -12.38 7.42 5.26
C TYR A 89 -13.71 8.19 5.15
N LEU A 90 -14.12 8.53 3.93
CA LEU A 90 -15.26 9.40 3.60
C LEU A 90 -16.18 8.78 2.52
N PRO A 91 -16.70 7.54 2.72
CA PRO A 91 -17.56 6.88 1.73
C PRO A 91 -18.86 7.67 1.44
N GLU A 92 -19.36 7.53 0.21
CA GLU A 92 -20.63 8.14 -0.21
C GLU A 92 -21.80 7.66 0.68
N GLY A 93 -22.71 8.57 1.02
CA GLY A 93 -23.80 8.34 1.96
C GLY A 93 -23.43 8.47 3.44
N LYS A 94 -22.15 8.71 3.80
CA LYS A 94 -21.76 8.97 5.21
C LYS A 94 -22.33 10.31 5.69
N LEU A 95 -23.09 10.27 6.79
CA LEU A 95 -23.62 11.44 7.49
C LEU A 95 -22.53 12.11 8.33
N LEU A 96 -22.34 13.41 8.18
CA LEU A 96 -21.38 14.22 8.95
C LEU A 96 -21.99 15.57 9.35
N THR A 97 -21.33 16.26 10.27
CA THR A 97 -21.62 17.67 10.63
C THR A 97 -20.55 18.56 10.00
N ALA A 98 -20.96 19.62 9.30
CA ALA A 98 -20.09 20.61 8.68
C ALA A 98 -20.45 22.02 9.13
N LYS A 99 -19.47 22.93 9.18
CA LYS A 99 -19.67 24.37 9.39
C LYS A 99 -19.72 25.10 8.04
N VAL A 100 -20.62 26.07 7.90
CA VAL A 100 -20.72 26.91 6.70
C VAL A 100 -19.70 28.05 6.77
N LEU A 101 -18.69 28.05 5.89
CA LEU A 101 -17.73 29.14 5.77
C LEU A 101 -18.26 30.31 4.93
N GLY A 102 -19.10 30.01 3.94
CA GLY A 102 -19.66 30.98 3.00
C GLY A 102 -20.75 30.38 2.11
N VAL A 103 -21.38 31.23 1.30
CA VAL A 103 -22.42 30.83 0.34
C VAL A 103 -22.11 31.48 -1.01
N ASN A 104 -21.64 30.68 -1.95
CA ASN A 104 -21.58 31.08 -3.36
C ASN A 104 -22.94 30.79 -4.00
N GLY A 105 -23.40 31.61 -4.95
CA GLY A 105 -24.79 31.61 -5.46
C GLY A 105 -25.31 30.34 -6.16
N LYS A 106 -24.59 29.22 -6.11
CA LYS A 106 -25.04 27.87 -6.50
C LYS A 106 -24.69 26.77 -5.49
N HIS A 107 -23.76 27.01 -4.56
CA HIS A 107 -23.23 26.00 -3.63
C HIS A 107 -22.75 26.65 -2.32
N ALA A 108 -23.01 26.00 -1.18
CA ALA A 108 -22.41 26.43 0.09
C ALA A 108 -20.92 26.04 0.16
N GLU A 109 -20.08 26.88 0.76
CA GLU A 109 -18.69 26.51 1.10
C GLU A 109 -18.65 26.05 2.55
N LEU A 110 -18.12 24.85 2.77
CA LEU A 110 -18.22 24.14 4.05
C LEU A 110 -16.84 23.71 4.57
N SER A 111 -16.77 23.47 5.89
CA SER A 111 -15.64 22.90 6.61
C SER A 111 -16.04 21.70 7.46
N LEU A 112 -15.16 20.71 7.52
CA LEU A 112 -15.22 19.52 8.36
C LEU A 112 -14.05 19.48 9.38
N LEU A 113 -13.30 20.58 9.54
CA LEU A 113 -12.18 20.64 10.47
C LEU A 113 -12.65 20.46 11.93
N PRO A 114 -11.84 19.82 12.81
CA PRO A 114 -12.20 19.64 14.22
C PRO A 114 -12.46 20.97 14.95
N GLU A 115 -11.65 21.99 14.64
CA GLU A 115 -11.75 23.34 15.21
C GLU A 115 -13.03 24.08 14.81
N ASP A 116 -13.54 23.82 13.59
CA ASP A 116 -14.76 24.41 13.06
C ASP A 116 -16.03 23.68 13.53
N THR A 117 -15.94 22.36 13.76
CA THR A 117 -17.11 21.49 13.98
C THR A 117 -17.28 21.00 15.41
N GLY A 118 -16.22 21.01 16.22
CA GLY A 118 -16.17 20.37 17.54
C GLY A 118 -16.22 18.82 17.48
N MET A 119 -16.08 18.24 16.28
CA MET A 119 -16.12 16.80 16.05
C MET A 119 -14.70 16.22 15.90
N PRO A 120 -14.47 14.92 16.19
CA PRO A 120 -13.18 14.29 15.93
C PRO A 120 -12.83 14.31 14.43
N GLY A 121 -11.54 14.43 14.13
CA GLY A 121 -11.03 14.49 12.76
C GLY A 121 -11.34 13.22 11.95
N ILE A 122 -11.64 13.41 10.67
CA ILE A 122 -12.01 12.34 9.72
C ILE A 122 -10.83 11.39 9.42
N LEU A 123 -9.62 11.93 9.43
CA LEU A 123 -8.37 11.19 9.24
C LEU A 123 -7.68 11.02 10.61
N PRO A 124 -7.37 9.78 11.03
CA PRO A 124 -6.61 9.53 12.25
C PRO A 124 -5.21 10.17 12.21
N GLU A 125 -4.76 10.72 13.34
CA GLU A 125 -3.41 11.28 13.50
C GLU A 125 -2.31 10.20 13.39
N SER A 126 -2.66 8.93 13.62
CA SER A 126 -1.80 7.76 13.40
C SER A 126 -1.44 7.49 11.93
N LEU A 127 -1.94 8.28 10.97
CA LEU A 127 -1.52 8.22 9.57
C LEU A 127 -0.23 9.00 9.27
N GLY A 128 0.35 9.71 10.25
CA GLY A 128 1.67 10.37 10.11
C GLY A 128 1.74 11.50 9.08
N LEU A 129 0.58 11.99 8.60
CA LEU A 129 0.50 12.90 7.47
C LEU A 129 1.01 14.32 7.83
N PRO A 130 1.68 15.04 6.90
CA PRO A 130 2.08 16.43 7.12
C PRO A 130 0.87 17.35 7.37
N ARG A 131 0.97 18.28 8.33
CA ARG A 131 -0.04 19.35 8.49
C ARG A 131 0.21 20.49 7.50
N TYR A 132 -0.85 21.18 7.08
CA TYR A 132 -0.77 22.30 6.14
C TYR A 132 0.12 23.45 6.65
N ASP A 133 -0.04 23.82 7.92
CA ASP A 133 0.68 24.90 8.60
C ASP A 133 2.21 24.72 8.48
N THR A 134 2.68 23.47 8.61
CA THR A 134 4.10 23.10 8.56
C THR A 134 4.68 23.11 7.14
N GLU A 135 3.88 23.38 6.11
CA GLU A 135 4.36 23.80 4.79
C GLU A 135 4.25 25.31 4.58
N GLU A 136 3.25 25.99 5.15
CA GLU A 136 3.17 27.46 5.04
C GLU A 136 4.30 28.15 5.81
N GLU A 137 4.63 27.71 7.04
CA GLU A 137 5.81 28.17 7.78
C GLU A 137 7.11 27.95 7.00
N LYS A 138 7.25 26.79 6.33
CA LYS A 138 8.43 26.49 5.49
C LYS A 138 8.48 27.40 4.28
N ARG A 139 7.36 27.63 3.58
CA ARG A 139 7.28 28.53 2.42
C ARG A 139 7.53 29.99 2.81
N GLU A 140 7.04 30.44 3.96
CA GLU A 140 7.34 31.78 4.49
C GLU A 140 8.81 31.91 4.88
N ALA A 141 9.43 30.90 5.49
CA ALA A 141 10.87 30.89 5.78
C ALA A 141 11.69 30.95 4.47
N ASP A 142 11.35 30.10 3.50
CA ASP A 142 11.93 30.06 2.15
C ASP A 142 11.86 31.44 1.44
N ASP A 143 10.69 32.09 1.50
CA ASP A 143 10.47 33.37 0.85
C ASP A 143 11.05 34.55 1.66
N GLN A 144 11.14 34.46 2.99
CA GLN A 144 11.94 35.39 3.79
C GLN A 144 13.44 35.28 3.46
N GLU A 145 13.99 34.06 3.32
CA GLU A 145 15.38 33.84 2.94
C GLU A 145 15.67 34.37 1.53
N LYS A 146 14.81 34.07 0.54
CA LYS A 146 14.88 34.68 -0.81
C LYS A 146 14.78 36.20 -0.76
N ARG A 147 14.01 36.78 0.17
CA ARG A 147 13.85 38.23 0.33
C ARG A 147 15.08 38.87 0.99
N GLU A 148 15.77 38.19 1.90
CA GLU A 148 17.08 38.60 2.43
C GLU A 148 18.22 38.41 1.41
N GLU A 149 18.20 37.34 0.61
CA GLU A 149 19.07 37.22 -0.55
C GLU A 149 18.88 38.40 -1.52
N LEU A 150 17.63 38.78 -1.82
CA LEU A 150 17.34 39.93 -2.68
C LEU A 150 17.76 41.27 -2.04
N LYS A 151 17.63 41.44 -0.72
CA LYS A 151 18.14 42.61 0.01
C LYS A 151 19.67 42.67 0.00
N THR A 152 20.37 41.56 0.23
CA THR A 152 21.84 41.49 0.22
C THR A 152 22.42 41.64 -1.18
N LYS A 153 21.80 41.01 -2.20
CA LYS A 153 22.12 41.23 -3.63
C LYS A 153 21.90 42.70 -4.03
N ARG A 154 20.84 43.35 -3.54
CA ARG A 154 20.61 44.81 -3.74
C ARG A 154 21.60 45.70 -2.98
N LYS A 155 22.02 45.35 -1.75
CA LYS A 155 23.09 46.05 -1.02
C LYS A 155 24.42 45.96 -1.78
N ARG A 156 24.83 44.76 -2.21
CA ARG A 156 26.03 44.55 -3.04
C ARG A 156 25.98 45.39 -4.34
N LYS A 157 24.82 45.46 -5.01
CA LYS A 157 24.65 46.27 -6.23
C LYS A 157 24.61 47.80 -5.99
N ARG A 158 24.51 48.28 -4.75
CA ARG A 158 24.61 49.71 -4.37
C ARG A 158 26.00 50.13 -3.88
N GLY A 159 26.91 49.19 -3.62
CA GLY A 159 28.26 49.47 -3.14
C GLY A 159 29.28 49.87 -4.22
N ASN A 160 28.89 49.94 -5.50
CA ASN A 160 29.83 50.08 -6.62
C ASN A 160 29.33 51.03 -7.72
N SER A 161 29.21 52.33 -7.39
CA SER A 161 29.05 53.41 -8.38
C SER A 161 29.32 54.78 -7.75
N GLU A 162 30.41 55.45 -8.14
CA GLU A 162 30.68 56.85 -7.79
C GLU A 162 30.47 57.81 -8.98
N LYS A 163 29.95 59.00 -8.69
CA LYS A 163 30.19 60.30 -9.36
C LYS A 163 29.85 60.48 -10.87
N LEU A 164 28.59 60.90 -11.13
CA LEU A 164 28.16 62.21 -11.72
C LEU A 164 28.68 62.65 -13.14
N PRO A 165 28.11 63.71 -13.81
CA PRO A 165 26.91 64.54 -13.52
C PRO A 165 25.94 64.86 -14.71
N PHE A 166 24.62 65.03 -14.43
CA PHE A 166 23.60 65.88 -15.13
C PHE A 166 23.30 65.67 -16.66
N LYS A 167 22.15 66.05 -17.27
CA LYS A 167 21.15 67.12 -16.98
C LYS A 167 19.73 66.84 -17.59
N ILE A 168 18.68 66.86 -16.76
CA ILE A 168 17.28 67.39 -16.94
C ILE A 168 16.42 67.07 -18.21
N HIS A 169 15.30 66.34 -17.98
CA HIS A 169 13.84 66.52 -18.38
C HIS A 169 13.38 67.55 -19.45
N PRO A 170 12.12 67.51 -20.00
CA PRO A 170 10.86 66.79 -19.61
C PRO A 170 10.16 66.02 -20.78
N SER A 171 8.80 65.93 -20.90
CA SER A 171 7.90 64.91 -20.29
C SER A 171 6.51 64.79 -20.99
N CYS A 172 5.88 63.61 -21.03
CA CYS A 172 4.42 63.40 -21.32
C CYS A 172 3.91 62.12 -20.61
N CYS A 173 2.75 62.08 -19.93
CA CYS A 173 1.33 62.02 -20.41
C CYS A 173 1.01 60.71 -21.17
N HIS A 174 -0.12 59.99 -21.04
CA HIS A 174 -1.29 59.86 -20.13
C HIS A 174 -2.12 58.65 -20.69
N LEU A 175 -3.12 58.13 -19.97
CA LEU A 175 -4.09 57.09 -20.43
C LEU A 175 -5.31 57.75 -21.17
N PRO A 176 -6.40 57.09 -21.67
CA PRO A 176 -6.91 55.71 -21.40
C PRO A 176 -7.63 54.88 -22.54
N SER A 177 -7.99 53.63 -22.20
CA SER A 177 -9.30 52.95 -22.47
C SER A 177 -9.74 52.22 -23.77
N THR A 178 -10.63 51.23 -23.49
CA THR A 178 -11.76 50.63 -24.27
C THR A 178 -11.61 49.52 -25.34
N HIS A 179 -12.49 48.52 -25.18
CA HIS A 179 -13.01 47.45 -26.06
C HIS A 179 -12.93 47.67 -27.59
N PHE A 180 -12.89 46.64 -28.47
CA PHE A 180 -13.98 45.65 -28.69
C PHE A 180 -13.62 44.48 -29.65
N HIS A 181 -14.52 43.48 -29.67
CA HIS A 181 -14.78 42.48 -30.71
C HIS A 181 -13.90 41.22 -30.92
N LEU A 182 -14.54 40.23 -31.56
CA LEU A 182 -14.15 38.83 -31.75
C LEU A 182 -13.96 38.55 -33.25
N LEU A 183 -13.04 37.67 -33.66
CA LEU A 183 -13.12 36.96 -34.95
C LEU A 183 -12.18 35.74 -35.00
N GLN A 184 -12.66 34.66 -35.62
CA GLN A 184 -11.88 33.44 -35.92
C GLN A 184 -11.29 33.52 -37.33
N LYS A 185 -10.12 32.87 -37.58
CA LYS A 185 -9.98 31.78 -38.59
C LYS A 185 -8.53 31.28 -38.84
N THR A 186 -8.45 29.97 -39.12
CA THR A 186 -7.51 29.23 -40.00
C THR A 186 -5.98 29.21 -39.76
N LYS A 187 -5.42 27.99 -39.85
CA LYS A 187 -3.98 27.69 -39.98
C LYS A 187 -3.52 27.76 -41.45
N PRO A 188 -2.21 27.83 -41.71
CA PRO A 188 -1.62 26.87 -42.66
C PRO A 188 -0.39 26.12 -42.11
N LYS A 189 0.07 25.11 -42.85
CA LYS A 189 1.13 24.16 -42.49
C LYS A 189 2.50 24.58 -43.07
N ARG A 190 3.60 24.19 -42.42
CA ARG A 190 4.85 23.80 -43.12
C ARG A 190 5.41 22.51 -42.51
N LYS A 191 5.85 21.58 -43.37
CA LYS A 191 6.63 20.39 -43.01
C LYS A 191 8.12 20.72 -43.11
N LYS A 192 8.95 20.08 -42.29
CA LYS A 192 10.28 19.59 -42.66
C LYS A 192 10.45 18.17 -42.10
N ILE A 193 11.42 17.43 -42.64
CA ILE A 193 11.62 15.99 -42.42
C ILE A 193 12.82 15.78 -41.49
N CYS A 194 12.84 14.64 -40.79
CA CYS A 194 13.88 14.21 -39.85
C CYS A 194 15.24 13.95 -40.54
N PRO A 195 16.28 13.65 -39.76
CA PRO A 195 16.64 12.24 -39.59
C PRO A 195 16.39 11.75 -38.15
N ALA A 196 16.38 10.43 -37.98
CA ALA A 196 16.32 9.78 -36.67
C ALA A 196 17.73 9.38 -36.22
N ASP A 197 17.96 9.31 -34.91
CA ASP A 197 18.89 8.34 -34.34
C ASP A 197 18.60 8.08 -32.84
N GLU A 198 18.93 6.86 -32.43
CA GLU A 198 18.98 6.29 -31.06
C GLU A 198 17.74 6.35 -30.14
N ASN A 199 17.51 5.24 -29.42
CA ASN A 199 16.32 5.04 -28.59
C ASN A 199 16.46 5.74 -27.22
N ASP A 200 15.59 6.71 -26.94
CA ASP A 200 15.39 7.27 -25.59
C ASP A 200 14.65 6.25 -24.70
N SER A 201 15.41 5.37 -24.04
CA SER A 201 14.88 4.46 -23.03
C SER A 201 14.62 5.23 -21.72
N GLY A 202 13.61 6.08 -21.72
CA GLY A 202 13.18 6.85 -20.56
C GLY A 202 12.73 5.93 -19.42
N ILE A 203 13.61 5.75 -18.44
CA ILE A 203 13.31 5.09 -17.16
C ILE A 203 13.46 6.13 -16.06
N GLU A 204 12.33 6.69 -15.64
CA GLU A 204 12.23 7.43 -14.39
C GLU A 204 12.27 6.41 -13.24
N VAL A 205 13.43 6.29 -12.59
CA VAL A 205 13.58 5.49 -11.38
C VAL A 205 12.86 6.22 -10.24
N TYR A 206 11.59 5.90 -10.05
CA TYR A 206 10.85 6.31 -8.87
C TYR A 206 11.55 5.78 -7.62
N TYR A 207 11.82 6.68 -6.69
CA TYR A 207 12.34 6.34 -5.37
C TYR A 207 11.23 5.60 -4.62
N ARG A 208 11.47 4.32 -4.28
CA ARG A 208 10.63 3.62 -3.31
C ARG A 208 11.31 3.76 -1.96
N GLU A 209 10.67 4.51 -1.09
CA GLU A 209 10.95 4.43 0.34
C GLU A 209 10.40 3.06 0.78
N GLU A 210 11.31 2.18 1.19
CA GLU A 210 10.99 0.99 1.97
C GLU A 210 11.25 1.42 3.41
N ASP A 211 10.21 1.41 4.24
CA ASP A 211 10.31 1.84 5.63
C ASP A 211 11.30 0.90 6.38
N ASP A 212 12.35 1.46 6.98
CA ASP A 212 13.30 0.71 7.81
C ASP A 212 12.63 0.51 9.20
N ASP A 213 12.17 -0.71 9.54
CA ASP A 213 11.73 -1.08 10.89
C ASP A 213 12.94 -1.20 11.84
N ASP A 214 13.01 -0.35 12.87
CA ASP A 214 14.09 -0.34 13.87
C ASP A 214 13.94 -1.48 14.92
N GLU A 215 14.81 -2.49 14.90
CA GLU A 215 14.96 -3.45 16.01
C GLU A 215 15.91 -2.92 17.10
N GLU A 216 15.37 -2.52 18.27
CA GLU A 216 16.18 -2.12 19.43
C GLU A 216 16.81 -3.33 20.16
N GLU A 217 18.15 -3.33 20.33
CA GLU A 217 18.83 -4.22 21.28
C GLU A 217 18.37 -3.95 22.73
N THR A 218 17.84 -4.97 23.43
CA THR A 218 17.58 -4.88 24.88
C THR A 218 18.31 -5.96 25.68
N THR A 219 18.86 -5.55 26.84
CA THR A 219 19.89 -6.32 27.55
C THR A 219 19.33 -7.33 28.57
N ALA A 220 19.92 -8.54 28.59
CA ALA A 220 19.37 -9.68 29.33
C ALA A 220 19.57 -9.62 30.86
N LYS A 221 18.51 -9.93 31.63
CA LYS A 221 18.57 -10.32 33.06
C LYS A 221 17.71 -11.56 33.34
N LYS A 222 18.24 -12.47 34.17
CA LYS A 222 17.69 -13.83 34.39
C LYS A 222 16.69 -13.93 35.56
N LYS A 223 15.56 -14.60 35.34
CA LYS A 223 14.71 -15.41 36.27
C LYS A 223 13.42 -15.79 35.51
N SER A 224 12.78 -16.95 35.65
CA SER A 224 13.12 -18.23 36.31
C SER A 224 12.26 -19.36 35.70
N LYS A 225 12.72 -20.63 35.72
CA LYS A 225 12.08 -21.75 35.00
C LYS A 225 10.66 -22.09 35.50
N ILE A 226 9.71 -22.20 34.57
CA ILE A 226 8.54 -23.09 34.65
C ILE A 226 8.46 -23.83 33.31
N LYS A 227 8.23 -25.16 33.32
CA LYS A 227 8.03 -25.95 32.09
C LYS A 227 6.55 -25.91 31.67
N LYS A 228 6.28 -25.64 30.39
CA LYS A 228 5.08 -26.13 29.69
C LYS A 228 5.50 -27.26 28.73
N LEU A 229 4.52 -28.08 28.31
CA LEU A 229 4.76 -29.17 27.36
C LEU A 229 4.83 -28.66 25.91
N SER A 230 5.39 -29.49 25.03
CA SER A 230 5.60 -29.22 23.61
C SER A 230 4.29 -29.06 22.83
N GLU A 231 4.23 -28.02 22.00
CA GLU A 231 3.20 -27.81 20.98
C GLU A 231 3.82 -28.03 19.59
N ALA A 232 3.03 -28.49 18.61
CA ALA A 232 3.52 -28.87 17.28
C ALA A 232 3.68 -27.65 16.34
N PRO A 233 4.59 -27.69 15.35
CA PRO A 233 4.79 -26.59 14.40
C PRO A 233 3.52 -26.34 13.55
N ARG A 234 3.18 -25.05 13.37
CA ARG A 234 1.99 -24.57 12.63
C ARG A 234 2.36 -23.83 11.34
N LEU A 235 1.37 -23.63 10.46
CA LEU A 235 1.51 -22.93 9.19
C LEU A 235 1.95 -21.47 9.39
N GLN A 236 3.01 -21.07 8.71
CA GLN A 236 3.26 -19.66 8.38
C GLN A 236 3.23 -19.48 6.86
N VAL A 237 2.39 -18.54 6.38
CA VAL A 237 2.20 -18.27 4.95
C VAL A 237 2.78 -16.90 4.62
N SER A 238 3.93 -16.90 3.96
CA SER A 238 4.72 -15.70 3.67
C SER A 238 4.16 -14.88 2.50
N MET A 239 2.99 -14.26 2.68
CA MET A 239 2.58 -12.95 2.12
C MET A 239 1.23 -12.53 2.74
N GLY A 240 1.26 -11.76 3.84
CA GLY A 240 0.07 -11.06 4.37
C GLY A 240 -1.01 -11.90 5.05
N PHE A 241 -0.73 -13.16 5.42
CA PHE A 241 -1.65 -13.99 6.23
C PHE A 241 -0.88 -14.85 7.26
N THR A 242 -0.55 -14.24 8.39
CA THR A 242 -0.11 -14.93 9.61
C THR A 242 -1.32 -15.56 10.32
N TRP A 243 -1.16 -16.75 10.90
CA TRP A 243 -2.28 -17.52 11.46
C TRP A 243 -2.56 -17.21 12.95
N ASP A 244 -1.72 -16.38 13.60
CA ASP A 244 -1.52 -16.42 15.06
C ASP A 244 -1.94 -15.14 15.84
N GLU A 245 -2.00 -13.96 15.22
CA GLU A 245 -1.85 -12.71 15.99
C GLU A 245 -3.10 -12.19 16.73
N ASP A 246 -4.33 -12.55 16.31
CA ASP A 246 -5.58 -12.13 16.99
C ASP A 246 -6.09 -13.14 18.04
N MET A 247 -5.45 -14.32 18.17
CA MET A 247 -6.08 -15.49 18.81
C MET A 247 -5.95 -15.58 20.34
N ASN A 248 -5.13 -14.74 20.99
CA ASN A 248 -4.96 -14.76 22.45
C ASN A 248 -6.14 -14.15 23.25
N ALA A 249 -7.16 -13.61 22.57
CA ALA A 249 -8.33 -12.99 23.21
C ALA A 249 -9.50 -13.96 23.51
N MET A 250 -9.51 -15.18 22.97
CA MET A 250 -10.69 -16.06 23.00
C MET A 250 -10.49 -17.36 23.80
N ASN A 251 -10.83 -17.33 25.10
CA ASN A 251 -11.10 -18.55 25.86
C ASN A 251 -12.42 -19.18 25.41
N ILE A 252 -12.38 -20.14 24.48
CA ILE A 252 -13.55 -20.93 24.06
C ILE A 252 -13.66 -22.19 24.95
N PRO A 253 -14.77 -22.39 25.70
CA PRO A 253 -14.99 -23.63 26.44
C PRO A 253 -15.14 -24.83 25.50
N MET A 254 -14.33 -25.86 25.72
CA MET A 254 -14.30 -27.09 24.92
C MET A 254 -15.60 -27.90 25.08
N LEU A 255 -16.59 -27.64 24.22
CA LEU A 255 -17.81 -28.42 24.17
C LEU A 255 -17.52 -29.79 23.52
N LYS A 256 -17.69 -30.87 24.27
CA LYS A 256 -17.66 -32.22 23.70
C LYS A 256 -18.87 -32.39 22.77
N GLN A 257 -18.59 -32.60 21.48
CA GLN A 257 -19.58 -33.24 20.61
C GLN A 257 -19.92 -34.61 21.18
N LYS A 258 -21.21 -34.94 21.19
CA LYS A 258 -21.69 -36.31 21.38
C LYS A 258 -22.58 -36.61 20.19
N GLU A 259 -22.17 -37.58 19.38
CA GLU A 259 -23.01 -38.11 18.31
C GLU A 259 -24.24 -38.81 18.92
N GLU A 260 -25.35 -38.75 18.20
CA GLU A 260 -26.31 -39.85 18.09
C GLU A 260 -27.22 -39.55 16.87
N SER A 261 -27.54 -40.60 16.11
CA SER A 261 -28.21 -40.52 14.80
C SER A 261 -29.44 -41.44 14.78
N SER A 262 -30.44 -41.06 13.98
CA SER A 262 -31.66 -41.79 13.59
C SER A 262 -32.15 -43.01 14.39
N GLU A 263 -33.32 -42.85 15.00
CA GLU A 263 -34.57 -43.49 14.53
C GLU A 263 -34.56 -45.00 14.22
N SER A 264 -35.22 -45.82 15.06
CA SER A 264 -36.40 -46.62 14.65
C SER A 264 -37.01 -47.49 15.78
N GLU A 265 -38.34 -47.44 15.88
CA GLU A 265 -39.29 -48.47 16.36
C GLU A 265 -39.26 -48.96 17.84
N GLU A 266 -40.22 -49.83 18.19
CA GLU A 266 -40.94 -49.87 19.48
C GLU A 266 -40.75 -51.17 20.28
N GLU A 267 -40.89 -51.12 21.62
CA GLU A 267 -41.80 -51.95 22.45
C GLU A 267 -41.85 -51.37 23.90
N GLU A 268 -42.89 -51.71 24.67
CA GLU A 268 -43.11 -51.30 26.08
C GLU A 268 -42.36 -52.27 27.06
N ASP A 269 -42.20 -52.10 28.38
CA ASP A 269 -42.93 -51.29 29.38
C ASP A 269 -41.96 -50.80 30.53
N PRO A 270 -42.30 -50.63 31.84
CA PRO A 270 -42.25 -49.30 32.45
C PRO A 270 -41.16 -49.07 33.52
N GLN A 271 -41.04 -47.79 33.90
CA GLN A 271 -40.73 -47.23 35.26
C GLN A 271 -39.69 -46.10 35.33
N LEU A 272 -39.70 -45.15 34.38
CA LEU A 272 -39.27 -43.78 34.68
C LEU A 272 -40.39 -42.78 34.39
N LYS A 273 -40.86 -42.10 35.44
CA LYS A 273 -41.93 -41.09 35.35
C LYS A 273 -41.40 -39.84 34.63
N LEU A 274 -41.58 -39.80 33.31
CA LEU A 274 -41.46 -38.57 32.52
C LEU A 274 -42.34 -37.49 33.15
N LYS A 275 -41.72 -36.53 33.85
CA LYS A 275 -42.41 -35.33 34.31
C LYS A 275 -42.93 -34.62 33.08
N LYS A 276 -44.25 -34.57 32.89
CA LYS A 276 -44.88 -33.70 31.89
C LYS A 276 -44.47 -32.26 32.23
N GLN A 277 -43.45 -31.74 31.53
CA GLN A 277 -43.08 -30.32 31.58
C GLN A 277 -44.37 -29.50 31.50
N THR A 278 -44.55 -28.57 32.42
CA THR A 278 -45.81 -27.82 32.50
C THR A 278 -46.00 -26.99 31.23
N LYS A 279 -47.25 -26.66 30.83
CA LYS A 279 -47.49 -25.85 29.62
C LYS A 279 -46.65 -24.56 29.63
N LYS A 280 -46.56 -23.89 30.78
CA LYS A 280 -45.74 -22.67 31.00
C LYS A 280 -44.24 -22.91 30.82
N GLU A 281 -43.74 -24.10 31.19
CA GLU A 281 -42.33 -24.47 31.09
C GLU A 281 -41.94 -24.73 29.63
N LYS A 282 -42.77 -25.48 28.88
CA LYS A 282 -42.59 -25.65 27.43
C LYS A 282 -42.71 -24.32 26.67
N GLU A 283 -43.62 -23.45 27.10
CA GLU A 283 -43.81 -22.12 26.53
C GLU A 283 -42.63 -21.18 26.83
N LEU A 284 -42.07 -21.24 28.05
CA LEU A 284 -40.82 -20.55 28.41
C LEU A 284 -39.63 -21.08 27.59
N GLU A 285 -39.54 -22.39 27.40
CA GLU A 285 -38.49 -23.02 26.59
C GLU A 285 -38.60 -22.62 25.11
N LYS A 286 -39.82 -22.59 24.56
CA LYS A 286 -40.09 -22.05 23.21
C LYS A 286 -39.68 -20.58 23.12
N GLN A 287 -40.07 -19.74 24.09
CA GLN A 287 -39.68 -18.34 24.11
C GLN A 287 -38.17 -18.12 24.27
N LYS A 288 -37.44 -19.03 24.92
CA LYS A 288 -35.96 -19.00 24.96
C LYS A 288 -35.39 -19.29 23.58
N LYS A 289 -35.79 -20.39 22.95
CA LYS A 289 -35.38 -20.78 21.59
C LYS A 289 -35.71 -19.71 20.55
N GLU A 290 -36.88 -19.07 20.67
CA GLU A 290 -37.31 -17.94 19.82
C GLU A 290 -36.45 -16.68 20.06
N LYS A 291 -36.07 -16.38 21.31
CA LYS A 291 -35.13 -15.27 21.63
C LYS A 291 -33.69 -15.59 21.24
N GLU A 292 -33.30 -16.85 21.21
CA GLU A 292 -31.98 -17.31 20.74
C GLU A 292 -31.89 -17.26 19.21
N LEU A 293 -32.95 -17.69 18.49
CA LEU A 293 -33.10 -17.47 17.05
C LEU A 293 -33.09 -15.97 16.70
N CYS A 294 -33.91 -15.15 17.37
CA CYS A 294 -33.96 -13.71 17.11
C CYS A 294 -32.60 -13.01 17.35
N LYS A 295 -31.82 -13.47 18.33
CA LYS A 295 -30.42 -13.01 18.54
C LYS A 295 -29.48 -13.47 17.44
N LEU A 296 -29.61 -14.72 16.98
CA LEU A 296 -28.79 -15.27 15.90
C LEU A 296 -29.08 -14.57 14.57
N GLU A 297 -30.36 -14.32 14.27
CA GLU A 297 -30.81 -13.51 13.14
C GLU A 297 -30.26 -12.07 13.22
N ALA A 298 -30.38 -11.41 14.38
CA ALA A 298 -29.83 -10.07 14.58
C ALA A 298 -28.29 -10.04 14.42
N ALA A 299 -27.58 -11.09 14.81
CA ALA A 299 -26.13 -11.21 14.64
C ALA A 299 -25.73 -11.53 13.18
N LEU A 300 -26.51 -12.33 12.45
CA LEU A 300 -26.33 -12.61 11.03
C LEU A 300 -26.58 -11.38 10.14
N MET A 301 -27.20 -10.32 10.68
CA MET A 301 -27.44 -9.04 10.00
C MET A 301 -26.32 -8.01 10.25
N ASP A 302 -25.27 -8.34 11.01
CA ASP A 302 -24.07 -7.49 11.16
C ASP A 302 -23.05 -7.78 10.04
N PRO A 303 -22.74 -6.81 9.16
CA PRO A 303 -21.77 -7.00 8.07
C PRO A 303 -20.34 -7.31 8.52
N ASN A 304 -19.99 -7.07 9.79
CA ASN A 304 -18.64 -7.30 10.33
C ASN A 304 -18.51 -8.61 11.12
N ARG A 305 -19.58 -9.44 11.19
CA ARG A 305 -19.55 -10.71 11.91
C ARG A 305 -18.62 -11.70 11.23
N GLN A 306 -17.57 -12.13 11.94
CA GLN A 306 -16.74 -13.26 11.53
C GLN A 306 -17.57 -14.56 11.52
N PRO A 307 -17.42 -15.44 10.51
CA PRO A 307 -18.10 -16.73 10.44
C PRO A 307 -17.67 -17.68 11.57
N GLN A 308 -18.63 -18.43 12.13
CA GLN A 308 -18.40 -19.35 13.26
C GLN A 308 -18.88 -20.78 12.99
N SER A 309 -19.73 -20.99 11.98
CA SER A 309 -20.13 -22.32 11.48
C SER A 309 -19.68 -22.52 10.03
N ALA A 310 -19.59 -23.79 9.60
CA ALA A 310 -19.48 -24.15 8.19
C ALA A 310 -20.64 -23.56 7.36
N ASP A 311 -21.85 -23.46 7.92
CA ASP A 311 -23.02 -22.87 7.27
C ASP A 311 -22.88 -21.35 7.05
N ASP A 312 -22.13 -20.66 7.92
CA ASP A 312 -21.81 -19.23 7.74
C ASP A 312 -20.86 -19.06 6.56
N PHE A 313 -19.82 -19.90 6.49
CA PHE A 313 -18.87 -19.92 5.37
C PHE A 313 -19.55 -20.27 4.05
N ASP A 314 -20.40 -21.29 4.01
CA ASP A 314 -21.15 -21.66 2.80
C ASP A 314 -22.04 -20.50 2.31
N ARG A 315 -22.65 -19.73 3.22
CA ARG A 315 -23.43 -18.54 2.89
C ARG A 315 -22.57 -17.40 2.30
N LEU A 316 -21.40 -17.13 2.90
CA LEU A 316 -20.45 -16.10 2.43
C LEU A 316 -19.81 -16.48 1.08
N VAL A 317 -19.51 -17.76 0.90
CA VAL A 317 -19.05 -18.34 -0.36
C VAL A 317 -20.12 -18.20 -1.44
N LEU A 318 -21.40 -18.46 -1.14
CA LEU A 318 -22.49 -18.30 -2.10
C LEU A 318 -22.73 -16.84 -2.51
N SER A 319 -22.49 -15.87 -1.62
CA SER A 319 -22.58 -14.43 -1.96
C SER A 319 -21.35 -13.92 -2.71
N SER A 320 -20.18 -14.55 -2.55
CA SER A 320 -18.93 -14.14 -3.20
C SER A 320 -18.03 -15.32 -3.63
N PRO A 321 -18.45 -16.16 -4.61
CA PRO A 321 -17.81 -17.45 -4.93
C PRO A 321 -16.37 -17.37 -5.45
N ASN A 322 -15.98 -16.17 -5.89
CA ASN A 322 -14.69 -15.85 -6.49
C ASN A 322 -13.60 -15.49 -5.45
N SER A 323 -13.99 -15.13 -4.22
CA SER A 323 -13.08 -14.63 -3.19
C SER A 323 -12.21 -15.74 -2.61
N SER A 324 -10.93 -15.84 -3.02
CA SER A 324 -10.04 -16.87 -2.50
C SER A 324 -9.83 -16.75 -1.00
N ILE A 325 -9.74 -15.53 -0.44
CA ILE A 325 -9.56 -15.33 1.01
C ILE A 325 -10.67 -15.97 1.85
N LEU A 326 -11.94 -15.95 1.39
CA LEU A 326 -13.03 -16.64 2.09
C LEU A 326 -12.91 -18.16 2.01
N TRP A 327 -12.51 -18.69 0.85
CA TRP A 327 -12.21 -20.12 0.69
C TRP A 327 -11.03 -20.56 1.57
N LEU A 328 -10.00 -19.73 1.71
CA LEU A 328 -8.85 -19.97 2.58
C LEU A 328 -9.23 -19.93 4.06
N GLN A 329 -10.06 -18.98 4.49
CA GLN A 329 -10.60 -18.93 5.86
C GLN A 329 -11.50 -20.15 6.17
N TYR A 330 -12.24 -20.65 5.19
CA TYR A 330 -13.06 -21.86 5.36
C TYR A 330 -12.19 -23.14 5.43
N MET A 331 -11.13 -23.22 4.63
CA MET A 331 -10.10 -24.26 4.79
C MET A 331 -9.42 -24.16 6.16
N ALA A 332 -9.14 -22.95 6.64
CA ALA A 332 -8.53 -22.69 7.95
C ALA A 332 -9.43 -23.15 9.12
N PHE A 333 -10.73 -22.90 9.06
CA PHE A 333 -11.72 -23.36 10.04
C PHE A 333 -11.71 -24.89 10.18
N HIS A 334 -11.80 -25.63 9.07
CA HIS A 334 -11.69 -27.09 9.12
C HIS A 334 -10.31 -27.58 9.57
N LEU A 335 -9.22 -26.85 9.26
CA LEU A 335 -7.88 -27.19 9.71
C LEU A 335 -7.71 -27.01 11.23
N GLN A 336 -8.30 -25.95 11.81
CA GLN A 336 -8.37 -25.74 13.27
C GLN A 336 -9.17 -26.85 13.96
N ALA A 337 -10.23 -27.35 13.32
CA ALA A 337 -10.98 -28.51 13.76
C ALA A 337 -10.26 -29.87 13.51
N THR A 338 -9.06 -29.85 12.91
CA THR A 338 -8.27 -31.02 12.44
C THR A 338 -8.93 -31.87 11.35
N GLU A 339 -9.98 -31.37 10.71
CA GLU A 339 -10.77 -32.03 9.67
C GLU A 339 -10.13 -31.90 8.26
N ILE A 340 -8.89 -32.37 8.12
CA ILE A 340 -8.03 -32.18 6.95
C ILE A 340 -8.72 -32.60 5.64
N GLU A 341 -9.51 -33.68 5.65
CA GLU A 341 -10.26 -34.14 4.46
C GLU A 341 -11.40 -33.20 4.05
N LYS A 342 -12.09 -32.57 5.01
CA LYS A 342 -13.09 -31.55 4.72
C LYS A 342 -12.43 -30.29 4.18
N ALA A 343 -11.26 -29.88 4.71
CA ALA A 343 -10.46 -28.80 4.15
C ALA A 343 -10.02 -29.11 2.69
N ARG A 344 -9.59 -30.33 2.38
CA ARG A 344 -9.33 -30.79 1.00
C ARG A 344 -10.58 -30.70 0.11
N ALA A 345 -11.75 -31.11 0.61
CA ALA A 345 -13.01 -31.03 -0.14
C ALA A 345 -13.44 -29.58 -0.42
N VAL A 346 -13.29 -28.68 0.56
CA VAL A 346 -13.51 -27.23 0.41
C VAL A 346 -12.57 -26.64 -0.65
N ALA A 347 -11.27 -26.96 -0.62
CA ALA A 347 -10.32 -26.55 -1.65
C ALA A 347 -10.70 -27.03 -3.06
N GLN A 348 -11.09 -28.30 -3.19
CA GLN A 348 -11.53 -28.86 -4.47
C GLN A 348 -12.86 -28.26 -4.97
N ARG A 349 -13.71 -27.78 -4.07
CA ARG A 349 -14.93 -27.04 -4.41
C ARG A 349 -14.57 -25.63 -4.89
N ALA A 350 -13.73 -24.91 -4.16
CA ALA A 350 -13.22 -23.58 -4.54
C ALA A 350 -12.63 -23.54 -5.95
N LEU A 351 -11.78 -24.51 -6.30
CA LEU A 351 -11.17 -24.60 -7.64
C LEU A 351 -12.20 -24.81 -8.77
N LYS A 352 -13.36 -25.40 -8.47
CA LYS A 352 -14.48 -25.61 -9.42
C LYS A 352 -15.41 -24.38 -9.49
N THR A 353 -15.63 -23.68 -8.39
CA THR A 353 -16.58 -22.55 -8.29
C THR A 353 -15.98 -21.21 -8.71
N ILE A 354 -14.72 -20.93 -8.37
CA ILE A 354 -14.05 -19.68 -8.75
C ILE A 354 -14.02 -19.57 -10.28
N CYS A 355 -14.25 -18.38 -10.82
CA CYS A 355 -14.22 -18.12 -12.25
C CYS A 355 -12.84 -18.44 -12.85
N PHE A 356 -12.78 -19.08 -14.03
CA PHE A 356 -11.51 -19.38 -14.71
C PHE A 356 -10.72 -18.13 -15.14
N ARG A 357 -11.36 -16.96 -15.17
CA ARG A 357 -10.71 -15.67 -15.49
C ARG A 357 -9.85 -15.12 -14.34
N GLU A 358 -10.06 -15.60 -13.13
CA GLU A 358 -9.40 -15.12 -11.92
C GLU A 358 -8.27 -16.08 -11.52
N GLU A 359 -7.27 -16.14 -12.39
CA GLU A 359 -6.12 -17.03 -12.26
C GLU A 359 -5.38 -16.85 -10.93
N GLN A 360 -5.33 -15.63 -10.40
CA GLN A 360 -4.68 -15.36 -9.11
C GLN A 360 -5.47 -15.93 -7.93
N GLU A 361 -6.80 -15.81 -7.93
CA GLU A 361 -7.65 -16.39 -6.88
C GLU A 361 -7.56 -17.92 -6.89
N LYS A 362 -7.51 -18.54 -8.08
CA LYS A 362 -7.24 -19.98 -8.21
C LYS A 362 -5.85 -20.37 -7.75
N LEU A 363 -4.82 -19.58 -8.11
CA LEU A 363 -3.45 -19.83 -7.70
C LEU A 363 -3.32 -19.78 -6.16
N ASN A 364 -3.95 -18.82 -5.49
CA ASN A 364 -3.99 -18.74 -4.03
C ASN A 364 -4.54 -20.03 -3.40
N VAL A 365 -5.64 -20.58 -3.94
CA VAL A 365 -6.22 -21.85 -3.49
C VAL A 365 -5.31 -23.05 -3.80
N TRP A 366 -4.67 -23.10 -4.97
CA TRP A 366 -3.68 -24.14 -5.29
C TRP A 366 -2.47 -24.11 -4.35
N VAL A 367 -1.96 -22.92 -4.01
CA VAL A 367 -0.84 -22.74 -3.06
C VAL A 367 -1.24 -23.18 -1.65
N ALA A 368 -2.46 -22.91 -1.22
CA ALA A 368 -2.97 -23.41 0.06
C ALA A 368 -3.18 -24.94 0.07
N LEU A 369 -3.60 -25.53 -1.05
CA LEU A 369 -3.71 -26.98 -1.18
C LEU A 369 -2.32 -27.65 -1.18
N LEU A 370 -1.31 -27.05 -1.82
CA LEU A 370 0.09 -27.49 -1.74
C LEU A 370 0.63 -27.40 -0.30
N ASN A 371 0.36 -26.30 0.42
CA ASN A 371 0.71 -26.18 1.84
C ASN A 371 0.07 -27.27 2.71
N LEU A 372 -1.22 -27.54 2.50
CA LEU A 372 -1.97 -28.58 3.21
C LEU A 372 -1.37 -29.98 2.97
N GLU A 373 -1.08 -30.35 1.71
CA GLU A 373 -0.45 -31.64 1.42
C GLU A 373 1.01 -31.72 1.91
N ASN A 374 1.75 -30.61 1.92
CA ASN A 374 3.14 -30.60 2.38
C ASN A 374 3.29 -30.84 3.89
N MET A 375 2.27 -30.48 4.69
CA MET A 375 2.26 -30.66 6.16
C MET A 375 1.37 -31.82 6.65
N TYR A 376 0.28 -32.16 5.95
CA TYR A 376 -0.71 -33.16 6.36
C TYR A 376 -1.05 -34.20 5.27
N GLY A 377 -0.25 -34.24 4.20
CA GLY A 377 -0.34 -35.22 3.13
C GLY A 377 0.88 -36.13 3.05
N THR A 378 1.08 -36.72 1.88
CA THR A 378 2.29 -37.47 1.53
C THR A 378 2.97 -36.80 0.34
N GLU A 379 4.24 -37.14 0.09
CA GLU A 379 4.95 -36.67 -1.11
C GLU A 379 4.21 -37.03 -2.40
N GLU A 380 3.54 -38.20 -2.44
CA GLU A 380 2.67 -38.58 -3.54
C GLU A 380 1.44 -37.67 -3.69
N THR A 381 0.73 -37.31 -2.62
CA THR A 381 -0.46 -36.44 -2.74
C THR A 381 -0.05 -35.02 -3.09
N LEU A 382 1.07 -34.53 -2.54
CA LEU A 382 1.68 -33.26 -2.88
C LEU A 382 2.06 -33.19 -4.37
N MET A 383 2.77 -34.20 -4.89
CA MET A 383 3.15 -34.26 -6.31
C MET A 383 1.92 -34.37 -7.23
N LYS A 384 0.91 -35.17 -6.86
CA LYS A 384 -0.37 -35.26 -7.60
C LYS A 384 -1.18 -33.96 -7.55
N VAL A 385 -1.01 -33.10 -6.54
CA VAL A 385 -1.56 -31.73 -6.53
C VAL A 385 -0.72 -30.81 -7.41
N PHE A 386 0.61 -30.87 -7.30
CA PHE A 386 1.56 -30.04 -8.06
C PHE A 386 1.43 -30.24 -9.57
N GLU A 387 1.38 -31.48 -10.05
CA GLU A 387 1.19 -31.79 -11.48
C GLU A 387 -0.10 -31.19 -12.04
N ARG A 388 -1.20 -31.26 -11.29
CA ARG A 388 -2.48 -30.62 -11.65
C ARG A 388 -2.39 -29.11 -11.60
N ALA A 389 -1.75 -28.53 -10.57
CA ALA A 389 -1.56 -27.09 -10.48
C ALA A 389 -0.72 -26.54 -11.66
N VAL A 390 0.29 -27.28 -12.14
CA VAL A 390 1.10 -26.96 -13.32
C VAL A 390 0.32 -27.12 -14.64
N GLN A 391 -0.78 -27.87 -14.67
CA GLN A 391 -1.67 -27.98 -15.84
C GLN A 391 -2.71 -26.85 -15.91
N TYR A 392 -3.16 -26.33 -14.76
CA TYR A 392 -4.25 -25.33 -14.69
C TYR A 392 -3.81 -23.87 -14.49
N ASN A 393 -2.56 -23.61 -14.10
CA ASN A 393 -2.04 -22.26 -13.88
C ASN A 393 -0.65 -22.08 -14.50
N GLU A 394 -0.21 -20.83 -14.61
CA GLU A 394 1.14 -20.46 -15.05
C GLU A 394 2.26 -21.29 -14.37
N PRO A 395 2.94 -22.21 -15.08
CA PRO A 395 3.85 -23.17 -14.48
C PRO A 395 4.94 -22.53 -13.63
N LEU A 396 5.53 -21.42 -14.10
CA LEU A 396 6.61 -20.72 -13.41
C LEU A 396 6.19 -20.28 -12.00
N LYS A 397 4.96 -19.76 -11.83
CA LYS A 397 4.44 -19.33 -10.51
C LYS A 397 4.28 -20.53 -9.58
N VAL A 398 3.71 -21.64 -10.07
CA VAL A 398 3.47 -22.85 -9.28
C VAL A 398 4.79 -23.50 -8.82
N PHE A 399 5.78 -23.59 -9.71
CA PHE A 399 7.13 -24.04 -9.36
C PHE A 399 7.78 -23.13 -8.29
N GLN A 400 7.69 -21.80 -8.47
CA GLN A 400 8.23 -20.85 -7.48
C GLN A 400 7.59 -21.03 -6.10
N HIS A 401 6.25 -21.09 -6.03
CA HIS A 401 5.56 -21.27 -4.76
C HIS A 401 5.91 -22.61 -4.09
N LEU A 402 6.06 -23.72 -4.84
CA LEU A 402 6.46 -24.99 -4.22
C LEU A 402 7.91 -24.96 -3.70
N CYS A 403 8.84 -24.25 -4.36
CA CYS A 403 10.16 -23.99 -3.78
C CYS A 403 10.07 -23.17 -2.49
N ASP A 404 9.26 -22.11 -2.47
CA ASP A 404 9.06 -21.25 -1.30
C ASP A 404 8.44 -22.07 -0.13
N ILE A 405 7.50 -22.99 -0.43
CA ILE A 405 6.91 -23.94 0.54
C ILE A 405 7.94 -24.96 1.09
N TYR A 406 8.77 -25.55 0.23
CA TYR A 406 9.81 -26.48 0.67
C TYR A 406 10.91 -25.78 1.48
N ALA A 407 11.24 -24.53 1.19
CA ALA A 407 12.14 -23.72 2.00
C ALA A 407 11.55 -23.44 3.39
N ASN A 408 10.28 -23.04 3.48
CA ASN A 408 9.60 -22.77 4.75
C ASN A 408 9.36 -24.04 5.60
N SER A 409 9.44 -25.24 5.00
CA SER A 409 9.31 -26.54 5.69
C SER A 409 10.63 -27.30 5.84
N GLU A 410 11.78 -26.62 5.66
CA GLU A 410 13.14 -27.15 5.82
C GLU A 410 13.49 -28.34 4.92
N LYS A 411 12.70 -28.61 3.86
CA LYS A 411 12.87 -29.72 2.90
C LYS A 411 13.90 -29.39 1.82
N TYR A 412 15.08 -28.96 2.24
CA TYR A 412 16.11 -28.34 1.37
C TYR A 412 16.52 -29.19 0.16
N LYS A 413 16.59 -30.52 0.29
CA LYS A 413 16.96 -31.43 -0.82
C LYS A 413 15.90 -31.44 -1.93
N GLN A 414 14.63 -31.59 -1.55
CA GLN A 414 13.50 -31.58 -2.49
C GLN A 414 13.35 -30.20 -3.16
N ALA A 415 13.60 -29.11 -2.43
CA ALA A 415 13.70 -27.78 -3.01
C ALA A 415 14.84 -27.65 -4.03
N GLU A 416 16.04 -28.17 -3.75
CA GLU A 416 17.16 -28.11 -4.69
C GLU A 416 16.90 -28.92 -5.97
N GLU A 417 16.34 -30.12 -5.86
CA GLU A 417 15.91 -30.95 -7.00
C GLU A 417 14.82 -30.24 -7.84
N LEU A 418 13.91 -29.53 -7.16
CA LEU A 418 12.88 -28.71 -7.80
C LEU A 418 13.50 -27.49 -8.53
N TYR A 419 14.43 -26.77 -7.91
CA TYR A 419 15.17 -25.68 -8.56
C TYR A 419 16.01 -26.18 -9.75
N HIS A 420 16.67 -27.34 -9.64
CA HIS A 420 17.35 -27.98 -10.76
C HIS A 420 16.38 -28.30 -11.92
N THR A 421 15.14 -28.68 -11.61
CA THR A 421 14.08 -28.91 -12.59
C THR A 421 13.57 -27.60 -13.20
N MET A 422 13.43 -26.54 -12.39
CA MET A 422 13.12 -25.18 -12.88
C MET A 422 14.19 -24.67 -13.85
N LEU A 423 15.47 -24.78 -13.51
CA LEU A 423 16.58 -24.34 -14.36
C LEU A 423 16.61 -25.07 -15.71
N LYS A 424 16.27 -26.37 -15.74
CA LYS A 424 16.15 -27.13 -16.99
C LYS A 424 15.00 -26.63 -17.87
N ARG A 425 13.84 -26.29 -17.28
CA ARG A 425 12.64 -25.85 -18.02
C ARG A 425 12.66 -24.35 -18.39
N PHE A 426 13.21 -23.51 -17.54
CA PHE A 426 13.10 -22.04 -17.58
C PHE A 426 14.47 -21.35 -17.63
N ARG A 427 15.47 -21.97 -18.28
CA ARG A 427 16.87 -21.50 -18.34
C ARG A 427 17.07 -20.02 -18.76
N GLN A 428 16.13 -19.45 -19.52
CA GLN A 428 16.17 -18.07 -20.01
C GLN A 428 15.57 -17.04 -19.02
N GLU A 429 14.92 -17.48 -17.95
CA GLU A 429 14.20 -16.61 -17.02
C GLU A 429 15.07 -16.24 -15.82
N LYS A 430 15.57 -15.00 -15.82
CA LYS A 430 16.48 -14.48 -14.79
C LYS A 430 15.94 -14.56 -13.36
N SER A 431 14.62 -14.46 -13.14
CA SER A 431 14.02 -14.60 -11.80
C SER A 431 14.22 -15.98 -11.18
N VAL A 432 14.34 -17.06 -11.98
CA VAL A 432 14.62 -18.41 -11.47
C VAL A 432 16.04 -18.51 -10.92
N TRP A 433 17.02 -17.98 -11.66
CA TRP A 433 18.42 -17.96 -11.22
C TRP A 433 18.58 -17.16 -9.92
N LEU A 434 17.91 -16.00 -9.81
CA LEU A 434 17.94 -15.17 -8.61
C LEU A 434 17.22 -15.80 -7.40
N LYS A 435 16.09 -16.50 -7.60
CA LYS A 435 15.41 -17.24 -6.52
C LYS A 435 16.22 -18.43 -6.02
N TYR A 436 16.89 -19.18 -6.90
CA TYR A 436 17.75 -20.28 -6.47
C TYR A 436 19.05 -19.77 -5.80
N ALA A 437 19.62 -18.64 -6.26
CA ALA A 437 20.74 -18.00 -5.60
C ALA A 437 20.40 -17.55 -4.17
N SER A 438 19.25 -16.89 -3.96
CA SER A 438 18.83 -16.47 -2.62
C SER A 438 18.51 -17.65 -1.70
N PHE A 439 18.02 -18.77 -2.25
CA PHE A 439 17.83 -20.03 -1.52
C PHE A 439 19.17 -20.68 -1.10
N LEU A 440 20.16 -20.75 -1.98
CA LEU A 440 21.49 -21.28 -1.65
C LEU A 440 22.22 -20.42 -0.61
N LEU A 441 22.20 -19.11 -0.76
CA LEU A 441 22.82 -18.18 0.20
C LEU A 441 22.14 -18.24 1.58
N LYS A 442 20.80 -18.38 1.64
CA LYS A 442 20.09 -18.61 2.91
C LYS A 442 20.49 -19.90 3.63
N GLN A 443 21.11 -20.87 2.95
CA GLN A 443 21.70 -22.07 3.55
C GLN A 443 23.21 -21.94 3.83
N GLY A 444 23.81 -20.78 3.56
CA GLY A 444 25.27 -20.59 3.62
C GLY A 444 26.04 -21.25 2.48
N GLN A 445 25.38 -21.72 1.40
CA GLN A 445 26.03 -22.38 0.27
C GLN A 445 26.62 -21.37 -0.73
N ILE A 446 27.63 -20.61 -0.28
CA ILE A 446 28.30 -19.55 -1.04
C ILE A 446 28.98 -20.12 -2.31
N ASP A 447 29.81 -21.17 -2.18
CA ASP A 447 30.46 -21.84 -3.32
C ASP A 447 29.47 -22.33 -4.41
N ALA A 448 28.32 -22.85 -3.99
CA ALA A 448 27.29 -23.32 -4.91
C ALA A 448 26.64 -22.16 -5.67
N THR A 449 26.54 -20.99 -5.02
CA THR A 449 26.03 -19.74 -5.59
C THR A 449 27.00 -19.14 -6.61
N HIS A 450 28.30 -19.14 -6.34
CA HIS A 450 29.31 -18.69 -7.31
C HIS A 450 29.29 -19.59 -8.57
N ARG A 451 29.24 -20.92 -8.38
CA ARG A 451 29.03 -21.89 -9.47
C ARG A 451 27.65 -21.78 -10.13
N LEU A 452 26.67 -21.11 -9.51
CA LEU A 452 25.36 -20.83 -10.10
C LEU A 452 25.42 -19.59 -11.01
N LEU A 453 26.11 -18.52 -10.59
CA LEU A 453 26.33 -17.31 -11.40
C LEU A 453 27.04 -17.68 -12.73
N ASP A 454 28.09 -18.49 -12.65
CA ASP A 454 28.80 -19.05 -13.81
C ASP A 454 27.91 -19.81 -14.80
N ARG A 455 26.84 -20.45 -14.30
CA ARG A 455 25.86 -21.18 -15.11
C ARG A 455 24.78 -20.24 -15.66
N ALA A 456 24.37 -19.24 -14.88
CA ALA A 456 23.42 -18.21 -15.30
C ALA A 456 23.97 -17.41 -16.49
N LEU A 457 25.22 -16.95 -16.40
CA LEU A 457 25.88 -16.20 -17.48
C LEU A 457 26.05 -17.01 -18.78
N LYS A 458 26.15 -18.34 -18.69
CA LYS A 458 26.19 -19.24 -19.87
C LYS A 458 24.80 -19.54 -20.45
N ALA A 459 23.72 -19.29 -19.71
CA ALA A 459 22.34 -19.59 -20.12
C ALA A 459 21.53 -18.36 -20.54
N LEU A 460 21.82 -17.20 -19.96
CA LEU A 460 21.10 -15.94 -20.16
C LEU A 460 21.71 -15.06 -21.28
N PRO A 461 20.95 -14.16 -21.93
CA PRO A 461 21.47 -13.26 -22.95
C PRO A 461 22.46 -12.24 -22.38
N THR A 462 23.49 -11.88 -23.16
CA THR A 462 24.55 -10.92 -22.76
C THR A 462 24.04 -9.56 -22.31
N LYS A 463 22.87 -9.12 -22.80
CA LYS A 463 22.21 -7.88 -22.35
C LYS A 463 21.85 -7.90 -20.87
N GLU A 464 21.52 -9.07 -20.32
CA GLU A 464 21.05 -9.23 -18.95
C GLU A 464 22.16 -9.58 -17.96
N HIS A 465 23.34 -10.00 -18.44
CA HIS A 465 24.47 -10.44 -17.62
C HIS A 465 24.82 -9.46 -16.50
N VAL A 466 24.92 -8.18 -16.86
CA VAL A 466 25.28 -7.08 -15.96
C VAL A 466 24.22 -6.86 -14.88
N ASP A 467 22.95 -6.93 -15.26
CA ASP A 467 21.81 -6.77 -14.35
C ASP A 467 21.73 -7.96 -13.38
N VAL A 468 22.04 -9.17 -13.88
CA VAL A 468 22.12 -10.41 -13.09
C VAL A 468 23.28 -10.37 -12.11
N ILE A 469 24.50 -9.98 -12.52
CA ILE A 469 25.66 -9.87 -11.62
C ILE A 469 25.38 -8.84 -10.52
N SER A 470 24.82 -7.68 -10.86
CA SER A 470 24.40 -6.67 -9.88
C SER A 470 23.40 -7.22 -8.85
N ARG A 471 22.45 -8.06 -9.29
CA ARG A 471 21.47 -8.72 -8.40
C ARG A 471 22.06 -9.89 -7.59
N PHE A 472 23.03 -10.64 -8.11
CA PHE A 472 23.77 -11.64 -7.33
C PHE A 472 24.60 -10.98 -6.23
N ALA A 473 25.36 -9.93 -6.56
CA ALA A 473 26.14 -9.17 -5.58
C ALA A 473 25.24 -8.54 -4.48
N GLN A 474 24.05 -8.02 -4.84
CA GLN A 474 23.03 -7.58 -3.87
C GLN A 474 22.55 -8.68 -2.90
N LEU A 475 22.53 -9.95 -3.33
CA LEU A 475 22.16 -11.07 -2.48
C LEU A 475 23.34 -11.55 -1.62
N GLU A 476 24.55 -11.59 -2.18
CA GLU A 476 25.78 -11.95 -1.47
C GLU A 476 26.09 -10.93 -0.35
N PHE A 477 25.89 -9.63 -0.56
CA PHE A 477 25.97 -8.62 0.50
C PHE A 477 24.94 -8.80 1.64
N ARG A 478 23.79 -9.46 1.38
CA ARG A 478 22.73 -9.66 2.37
C ARG A 478 22.84 -10.98 3.13
N PHE A 479 23.43 -12.01 2.53
CA PHE A 479 23.35 -13.40 3.02
C PHE A 479 24.65 -14.21 2.86
N GLY A 480 25.73 -13.63 2.31
CA GLY A 480 26.97 -14.33 1.96
C GLY A 480 28.21 -13.49 2.25
N ASP A 481 29.16 -13.51 1.33
CA ASP A 481 30.45 -12.81 1.47
C ASP A 481 30.41 -11.39 0.87
N PRO A 482 30.56 -10.32 1.68
CA PRO A 482 30.62 -8.96 1.18
C PRO A 482 31.92 -8.65 0.42
N GLU A 483 33.02 -9.40 0.61
CA GLU A 483 34.27 -9.17 -0.14
C GLU A 483 34.16 -9.68 -1.58
N HIS A 484 33.62 -10.90 -1.79
CA HIS A 484 33.24 -11.37 -3.12
C HIS A 484 32.21 -10.46 -3.78
N ALA A 485 31.20 -9.98 -3.05
CA ALA A 485 30.20 -9.07 -3.59
C ALA A 485 30.79 -7.72 -4.04
N LYS A 486 31.77 -7.16 -3.30
CA LYS A 486 32.59 -6.03 -3.77
C LYS A 486 33.32 -6.38 -5.06
N ALA A 487 34.00 -7.52 -5.12
CA ALA A 487 34.75 -7.96 -6.30
C ALA A 487 33.86 -8.11 -7.55
N LEU A 488 32.62 -8.59 -7.40
CA LEU A 488 31.64 -8.63 -8.50
C LEU A 488 31.28 -7.23 -9.02
N PHE A 489 31.02 -6.26 -8.14
CA PHE A 489 30.78 -4.87 -8.56
C PHE A 489 32.02 -4.26 -9.21
N GLU A 490 33.21 -4.42 -8.63
CA GLU A 490 34.46 -3.88 -9.18
C GLU A 490 34.80 -4.45 -10.56
N SER A 491 34.61 -5.76 -10.77
CA SER A 491 34.74 -6.43 -12.07
C SER A 491 33.73 -5.88 -13.09
N THR A 492 32.48 -5.71 -12.67
CA THR A 492 31.40 -5.19 -13.53
C THR A 492 31.63 -3.72 -13.91
N LEU A 493 32.09 -2.89 -12.96
CA LEU A 493 32.35 -1.47 -13.15
C LEU A 493 33.64 -1.20 -13.94
N SER A 494 34.64 -2.07 -13.80
CA SER A 494 35.83 -2.08 -14.67
C SER A 494 35.46 -2.42 -16.12
N SER A 495 34.52 -3.35 -16.30
CA SER A 495 34.02 -3.75 -17.63
C SER A 495 33.08 -2.70 -18.26
N TYR A 496 32.27 -2.01 -17.45
CA TYR A 496 31.23 -1.09 -17.90
C TYR A 496 31.23 0.25 -17.13
N PRO A 497 32.31 1.04 -17.14
CA PRO A 497 32.44 2.23 -16.29
C PRO A 497 31.38 3.32 -16.53
N LYS A 498 30.69 3.29 -17.67
CA LYS A 498 29.60 4.24 -18.02
C LYS A 498 28.20 3.84 -17.49
N ARG A 499 28.04 2.66 -16.88
CA ARG A 499 26.80 2.17 -16.26
C ARG A 499 26.55 2.85 -14.90
N THR A 500 25.94 4.03 -14.93
CA THR A 500 25.66 4.86 -13.75
C THR A 500 24.59 4.30 -12.81
N ASP A 501 23.77 3.40 -13.31
CA ASP A 501 22.87 2.51 -12.57
C ASP A 501 23.63 1.67 -11.54
N ILE A 502 24.70 0.98 -11.96
CA ILE A 502 25.50 0.08 -11.12
C ILE A 502 26.29 0.87 -10.07
N TRP A 503 26.90 2.00 -10.49
CA TRP A 503 27.59 2.90 -9.55
C TRP A 503 26.67 3.37 -8.42
N SER A 504 25.41 3.68 -8.72
CA SER A 504 24.42 4.09 -7.71
C SER A 504 24.17 2.95 -6.71
N ILE A 505 23.82 1.76 -7.21
CA ILE A 505 23.58 0.56 -6.38
C ILE A 505 24.78 0.23 -5.50
N TYR A 506 25.99 0.23 -6.06
CA TYR A 506 27.22 -0.09 -5.32
C TYR A 506 27.50 0.95 -4.22
N MET A 507 27.35 2.24 -4.51
CA MET A 507 27.43 3.29 -3.49
C MET A 507 26.35 3.14 -2.42
N ASP A 508 25.12 2.79 -2.76
CA ASP A 508 24.02 2.64 -1.80
C ASP A 508 24.27 1.48 -0.82
N ILE A 509 24.80 0.35 -1.32
CA ILE A 509 25.23 -0.78 -0.49
C ILE A 509 26.43 -0.38 0.39
N MET A 510 27.43 0.29 -0.18
CA MET A 510 28.63 0.71 0.57
C MET A 510 28.34 1.82 1.58
N ILE A 511 27.29 2.63 1.40
CA ILE A 511 26.79 3.56 2.43
C ILE A 511 26.11 2.81 3.59
N LYS A 512 25.46 1.66 3.35
CA LYS A 512 24.87 0.82 4.41
C LYS A 512 25.89 -0.10 5.13
N HIS A 513 26.92 -0.62 4.44
CA HIS A 513 27.81 -1.66 4.97
C HIS A 513 29.32 -1.39 4.85
N GLY A 514 29.74 -0.34 4.15
CA GLY A 514 31.15 -0.01 3.91
C GLY A 514 31.73 0.99 4.92
N SER A 515 33.06 1.04 5.01
CA SER A 515 33.73 2.09 5.78
C SER A 515 33.66 3.44 5.05
N GLN A 516 33.71 4.54 5.83
CA GLN A 516 33.70 5.90 5.27
C GLN A 516 34.85 6.15 4.26
N LYS A 517 35.97 5.42 4.38
CA LYS A 517 37.08 5.50 3.40
C LYS A 517 36.64 4.92 2.06
N GLU A 518 36.21 3.66 2.04
CA GLU A 518 35.75 2.99 0.80
C GLU A 518 34.61 3.76 0.12
N VAL A 519 33.69 4.35 0.88
CA VAL A 519 32.60 5.19 0.33
C VAL A 519 33.15 6.44 -0.36
N ARG A 520 34.15 7.13 0.24
CA ARG A 520 34.84 8.26 -0.39
C ARG A 520 35.62 7.83 -1.62
N ASP A 521 36.38 6.74 -1.54
CA ASP A 521 37.17 6.20 -2.65
C ASP A 521 36.26 5.90 -3.87
N ILE A 522 35.05 5.38 -3.65
CA ILE A 522 34.05 5.15 -4.69
C ILE A 522 33.49 6.48 -5.24
N PHE A 523 33.14 7.45 -4.39
CA PHE A 523 32.68 8.77 -4.84
C PHE A 523 33.74 9.52 -5.67
N GLU A 524 34.99 9.51 -5.24
CA GLU A 524 36.11 10.13 -5.95
C GLU A 524 36.36 9.46 -7.31
N ARG A 525 36.36 8.11 -7.36
CA ARG A 525 36.43 7.36 -8.61
C ARG A 525 35.30 7.74 -9.57
N VAL A 526 34.06 7.86 -9.10
CA VAL A 526 32.91 8.29 -9.91
C VAL A 526 33.09 9.73 -10.44
N ILE A 527 33.68 10.62 -9.65
CA ILE A 527 33.93 12.02 -10.01
C ILE A 527 34.98 12.17 -11.11
N HIS A 528 35.96 11.27 -11.19
CA HIS A 528 36.94 11.23 -12.27
C HIS A 528 36.45 10.53 -13.55
N LEU A 529 35.20 10.02 -13.60
CA LEU A 529 34.63 9.42 -14.81
C LEU A 529 34.12 10.45 -15.84
N THR A 530 34.32 10.13 -17.11
CA THR A 530 33.84 10.92 -18.25
C THR A 530 32.35 10.66 -18.56
N LEU A 531 31.47 11.20 -17.71
CA LEU A 531 30.01 11.05 -17.82
C LEU A 531 29.30 12.33 -18.31
N ALA A 532 28.03 12.21 -18.69
CA ALA A 532 27.22 13.36 -19.11
C ALA A 532 26.94 14.33 -17.94
N PRO A 533 26.94 15.66 -18.13
CA PRO A 533 26.78 16.64 -17.04
C PRO A 533 25.55 16.45 -16.15
N LYS A 534 24.42 16.00 -16.72
CA LYS A 534 23.21 15.65 -15.94
C LYS A 534 23.48 14.55 -14.90
N LYS A 535 24.25 13.51 -15.28
CA LYS A 535 24.61 12.38 -14.41
C LYS A 535 25.66 12.77 -13.38
N MET A 536 26.65 13.58 -13.77
CA MET A 536 27.65 14.11 -12.82
C MET A 536 27.01 15.01 -11.77
N LYS A 537 26.07 15.87 -12.15
CA LYS A 537 25.30 16.70 -11.19
C LYS A 537 24.56 15.84 -10.15
N PHE A 538 24.04 14.67 -10.53
CA PHE A 538 23.41 13.72 -9.60
C PHE A 538 24.43 13.14 -8.61
N PHE A 539 25.60 12.69 -9.08
CA PHE A 539 26.64 12.15 -8.20
C PHE A 539 27.28 13.20 -7.29
N PHE A 540 27.58 14.41 -7.79
CA PHE A 540 28.03 15.53 -6.95
C PHE A 540 26.98 15.92 -5.90
N LYS A 541 25.68 15.87 -6.23
CA LYS A 541 24.62 16.06 -5.21
C LYS A 541 24.68 14.96 -4.15
N ARG A 542 24.70 13.68 -4.54
CA ARG A 542 24.80 12.53 -3.62
C ARG A 542 26.02 12.63 -2.71
N TYR A 543 27.20 12.95 -3.23
CA TYR A 543 28.42 13.05 -2.43
C TYR A 543 28.36 14.21 -1.43
N LEU A 544 27.86 15.37 -1.89
CA LEU A 544 27.66 16.54 -1.03
C LEU A 544 26.61 16.27 0.07
N ASP A 545 25.55 15.51 -0.22
CA ASP A 545 24.54 15.12 0.75
C ASP A 545 25.01 13.98 1.69
N TYR A 546 25.98 13.16 1.28
CA TYR A 546 26.69 12.19 2.14
C TYR A 546 27.66 12.90 3.10
N GLU A 547 28.54 13.78 2.59
CA GLU A 547 29.50 14.52 3.42
C GLU A 547 28.83 15.53 4.36
N LYS A 548 27.59 15.98 4.07
CA LYS A 548 26.76 16.70 5.06
C LYS A 548 26.36 15.84 6.27
N LYS A 549 26.10 14.54 6.05
CA LYS A 549 25.61 13.62 7.10
C LYS A 549 26.75 13.03 7.93
N PHE A 550 27.86 12.70 7.30
CA PHE A 550 28.96 11.93 7.92
C PHE A 550 30.33 12.63 7.85
N GLY A 551 30.44 13.74 7.12
CA GLY A 551 31.71 14.39 6.78
C GLY A 551 32.09 15.58 7.68
N THR A 552 33.13 16.30 7.25
CA THR A 552 33.58 17.55 7.87
C THR A 552 33.23 18.74 6.99
N THR A 553 33.27 19.95 7.56
CA THR A 553 33.13 21.19 6.77
C THR A 553 34.18 21.29 5.67
N GLU A 554 35.39 20.77 5.90
CA GLU A 554 36.49 20.73 4.94
C GLU A 554 36.24 19.76 3.78
N SER A 555 35.72 18.55 4.06
CA SER A 555 35.37 17.60 2.98
C SER A 555 34.22 18.14 2.14
N VAL A 556 33.17 18.70 2.75
CA VAL A 556 32.08 19.38 2.03
C VAL A 556 32.59 20.54 1.15
N LEU A 557 33.64 21.26 1.57
CA LEU A 557 34.29 22.29 0.75
C LEU A 557 35.18 21.69 -0.36
N ALA A 558 35.80 20.53 -0.15
CA ALA A 558 36.50 19.80 -1.20
C ALA A 558 35.55 19.32 -2.32
N VAL A 559 34.41 18.70 -1.97
CA VAL A 559 33.38 18.28 -2.95
C VAL A 559 32.88 19.49 -3.76
N LYS A 560 32.66 20.64 -3.12
CA LYS A 560 32.26 21.88 -3.81
C LYS A 560 33.33 22.40 -4.78
N ARG A 561 34.62 22.27 -4.46
CA ARG A 561 35.72 22.66 -5.38
C ARG A 561 35.79 21.72 -6.58
N ALA A 562 35.78 20.41 -6.36
CA ALA A 562 35.77 19.41 -7.44
C ALA A 562 34.55 19.57 -8.38
N ALA A 563 33.39 19.95 -7.84
CA ALA A 563 32.19 20.23 -8.63
C ALA A 563 32.31 21.48 -9.51
N LEU A 564 33.07 22.51 -9.09
CA LEU A 564 33.36 23.70 -9.89
C LEU A 564 34.39 23.40 -10.98
N GLU A 565 35.49 22.74 -10.62
CA GLU A 565 36.55 22.30 -11.53
C GLU A 565 36.01 21.40 -12.66
N TYR A 566 35.06 20.49 -12.33
CA TYR A 566 34.36 19.69 -13.33
C TYR A 566 33.48 20.53 -14.29
N VAL A 567 32.89 21.63 -13.82
CA VAL A 567 32.10 22.53 -14.68
C VAL A 567 33.03 23.36 -15.58
N GLU A 568 34.13 23.90 -15.03
CA GLU A 568 35.10 24.73 -15.76
C GLU A 568 35.84 23.94 -16.85
N THR A 569 36.22 22.69 -16.55
CA THR A 569 36.77 21.75 -17.56
C THR A 569 35.74 21.30 -18.60
N LYS A 570 34.43 21.34 -18.31
CA LYS A 570 33.37 21.05 -19.29
C LYS A 570 32.87 22.25 -20.08
N SER A 571 33.00 23.48 -19.59
CA SER A 571 32.73 24.68 -20.41
C SER A 571 33.89 24.93 -21.38
N SER A 572 35.14 24.84 -20.92
CA SER A 572 36.32 25.01 -21.79
C SER A 572 36.37 23.99 -22.94
N LEU A 573 35.93 22.74 -22.71
CA LEU A 573 35.76 21.71 -23.77
C LEU A 573 34.52 21.88 -24.65
N ALA A 574 33.73 22.94 -24.46
CA ALA A 574 32.57 23.28 -25.30
C ALA A 574 32.75 24.61 -26.06
N ASP A 575 33.74 25.42 -25.67
CA ASP A 575 34.15 26.67 -26.33
C ASP A 575 35.27 26.43 -27.40
N THR A 576 35.64 25.18 -27.66
CA THR A 576 36.65 24.72 -28.64
C THR A 576 36.09 23.74 -29.66
#